data_AF-A0A174E2P8-F1
#
_entry.id   AF-A0A174E2P8-F1
#
_cell.length_a   1.000
_cell.length_b   1.000
_cell.length_c   1.000
_cell.angle_alpha   90.00
_cell.angle_beta   90.00
_cell.angle_gamma   90.00
#
_symmetry.space_group_name_H-M   'P 1'
#
loop_
_entity.id
_entity.type
_entity.pdbx_description
1 polymer ?
#
loop_
_entity_poly.entity_id
_entity_poly.type
_entity_poly.pdbx_seq_one_letter_code
_entity_poly.pdbx_strand_id
1 'polypeptide(L)'
;MSTIVRHYDKKTGKTRVYESTPHYDPVTKQSRPKRKYLGTLDPETGELIPSSGRRGRTSSSDNKTTNTATDSSSSRIKSLEKSLADKNDEISALQSEIKALRATIRSFEKICSSISAILTKVPDNL
;
A
#
# COMPACT_ATOMS: atom_id res chain seq x y z
N MET A 1 17.53 -21.34 -13.92
CA MET A 1 16.70 -20.78 -12.83
C MET A 1 17.63 -20.24 -11.76
N SER A 2 17.39 -19.04 -11.23
CA SER A 2 18.12 -18.53 -10.07
C SER A 2 17.52 -19.07 -8.77
N THR A 3 18.31 -19.10 -7.69
CA THR A 3 17.88 -19.61 -6.38
C THR A 3 18.38 -18.68 -5.27
N ILE A 4 17.56 -18.47 -4.24
CA ILE A 4 17.93 -17.67 -3.08
C ILE A 4 18.72 -18.53 -2.08
N VAL A 5 19.91 -18.06 -1.70
CA VAL A 5 20.80 -18.71 -0.75
C VAL A 5 20.98 -17.84 0.48
N ARG A 6 20.74 -18.41 1.66
CA ARG A 6 20.94 -17.74 2.95
C ARG A 6 22.21 -18.24 3.62
N HIS A 7 23.05 -17.33 4.09
CA HIS A 7 24.28 -17.64 4.79
C HIS A 7 24.26 -17.01 6.18
N TYR A 8 24.14 -17.84 7.20
CA TYR A 8 24.19 -17.42 8.60
C TYR A 8 25.63 -17.31 9.09
N ASP A 9 25.99 -16.13 9.57
CA ASP A 9 27.30 -15.87 10.17
C ASP A 9 27.22 -15.97 11.69
N LYS A 10 27.77 -17.07 12.24
CA LYS A 10 27.73 -17.37 13.68
C LYS A 10 28.44 -16.34 14.55
N LYS A 11 29.40 -15.59 14.00
CA LYS A 11 30.17 -14.59 14.76
C LYS A 11 29.38 -13.29 14.95
N THR A 12 28.64 -12.89 13.93
CA THR A 12 27.89 -11.62 13.92
C THR A 12 26.40 -11.80 14.16
N GLY A 13 25.90 -13.04 14.14
CA GLY A 13 24.47 -13.36 14.25
C GLY A 13 23.64 -12.96 13.03
N LYS A 14 24.29 -12.51 11.93
CA LYS A 14 23.60 -11.94 10.76
C LYS A 14 23.39 -12.98 9.67
N THR A 15 22.21 -12.99 9.08
CA THR A 15 21.91 -13.83 7.91
C THR A 15 22.02 -13.02 6.63
N ARG A 16 23.03 -13.31 5.82
CA ARG A 16 23.24 -12.67 4.51
C ARG A 16 22.50 -13.45 3.43
N VAL A 17 21.83 -12.73 2.53
CA VAL A 17 21.01 -13.31 1.48
C VAL A 17 21.60 -13.00 0.12
N TYR A 18 21.68 -14.03 -0.72
CA TYR A 18 22.24 -13.97 -2.06
C TYR A 18 21.28 -14.57 -3.08
N GLU A 19 21.23 -13.98 -4.27
CA GLU A 19 20.68 -14.63 -5.46
C GLU A 19 21.80 -15.40 -6.15
N SER A 20 21.59 -16.68 -6.40
CA SER A 20 22.57 -17.59 -7.00
C SER A 20 22.09 -18.05 -8.37
N THR A 21 22.86 -17.75 -9.41
CA THR A 21 22.62 -18.23 -10.77
C THR A 21 23.67 -19.29 -11.15
N PRO A 22 23.26 -20.51 -11.53
CA PRO A 22 24.22 -21.51 -12.01
C PRO A 22 24.82 -21.07 -13.33
N HIS A 23 26.13 -21.17 -13.47
CA HIS A 23 26.85 -20.82 -14.69
C HIS A 23 27.89 -21.90 -14.99
N TYR A 24 27.90 -22.39 -16.24
CA TYR A 24 28.93 -23.32 -16.69
C TYR A 24 30.15 -22.54 -17.18
N ASP A 25 31.32 -22.81 -16.63
CA ASP A 25 32.58 -22.25 -17.10
C ASP A 25 33.24 -23.21 -18.11
N PRO A 26 33.31 -22.85 -19.41
CA PRO A 26 33.81 -23.74 -20.45
C PRO A 26 35.32 -23.98 -20.38
N VAL A 27 36.08 -23.09 -19.74
CA VAL A 27 37.55 -23.24 -19.61
C VAL A 27 37.87 -24.28 -18.54
N THR A 28 37.27 -24.15 -17.37
CA THR A 28 37.48 -25.07 -16.26
C THR A 28 36.58 -26.31 -16.33
N LYS A 29 35.62 -26.35 -17.26
CA LYS A 29 34.61 -27.40 -17.44
C LYS A 29 33.85 -27.74 -16.15
N GLN A 30 33.62 -26.73 -15.31
CA GLN A 30 32.94 -26.87 -14.03
C GLN A 30 31.71 -25.97 -13.97
N SER A 31 30.64 -26.47 -13.35
CA SER A 31 29.49 -25.64 -12.99
C SER A 31 29.84 -24.84 -11.73
N ARG A 32 29.82 -23.52 -11.82
CA ARG A 32 30.06 -22.61 -10.69
C ARG A 32 28.94 -21.57 -10.59
N PRO A 33 28.35 -21.37 -9.41
CA PRO A 33 27.31 -20.37 -9.25
C PRO A 33 27.90 -18.96 -9.22
N LYS A 34 27.27 -18.03 -9.94
CA LYS A 34 27.48 -16.59 -9.77
C LYS A 34 26.49 -16.09 -8.71
N ARG A 35 27.00 -15.38 -7.69
CA ARG A 35 26.18 -14.90 -6.55
C ARG A 35 26.09 -13.38 -6.54
N LYS A 36 24.87 -12.85 -6.46
CA LYS A 36 24.56 -11.43 -6.25
C LYS A 36 24.08 -11.24 -4.82
N TYR A 37 24.72 -10.35 -4.07
CA TYR A 37 24.29 -10.03 -2.71
C TYR A 37 22.99 -9.22 -2.75
N LEU A 38 21.95 -9.71 -2.09
CA LEU A 38 20.65 -9.05 -2.03
C LEU A 38 20.50 -8.19 -0.78
N GLY A 39 21.04 -8.63 0.36
CA GLY A 39 20.83 -7.94 1.63
C GLY A 39 21.09 -8.80 2.86
N THR A 40 20.75 -8.25 4.02
CA THR A 40 20.78 -8.97 5.30
C THR A 40 19.35 -9.17 5.80
N LEU A 41 19.06 -10.30 6.41
CA LEU A 41 17.81 -10.54 7.11
C LEU A 41 17.83 -9.87 8.47
N ASP A 42 16.76 -9.16 8.80
CA ASP A 42 16.51 -8.64 10.13
C ASP A 42 16.32 -9.80 11.11
N PRO A 43 17.09 -9.88 12.22
CA PRO A 43 16.95 -10.93 13.21
C PRO A 43 15.60 -10.92 13.94
N GLU A 44 14.92 -9.78 14.04
CA GLU A 44 13.65 -9.67 14.79
C GLU A 44 12.43 -9.95 13.90
N THR A 45 12.38 -9.32 12.72
CA THR A 45 11.22 -9.42 11.82
C THR A 45 11.34 -10.55 10.81
N GLY A 46 12.55 -11.04 10.54
CA GLY A 46 12.78 -11.99 9.44
C GLY A 46 12.57 -11.37 8.06
N GLU A 47 12.51 -10.04 7.95
CA GLU A 47 12.39 -9.34 6.68
C GLU A 47 13.76 -9.12 6.03
N LEU A 48 13.80 -9.11 4.69
CA LEU A 48 15.01 -8.85 3.93
C LEU A 48 15.28 -7.34 3.88
N ILE A 49 16.34 -6.91 4.58
CA ILE A 49 16.88 -5.56 4.48
C ILE A 49 17.78 -5.52 3.23
N PRO A 50 17.35 -4.88 2.12
CA PRO A 50 18.11 -4.86 0.89
C PRO A 50 19.43 -4.14 1.09
N SER A 51 20.49 -4.66 0.48
CA SER A 51 21.76 -3.95 0.37
C SER A 51 21.55 -2.81 -0.61
N SER A 52 21.06 -1.66 -0.12
CA SER A 52 21.01 -0.41 -0.89
C SER A 52 22.35 -0.25 -1.59
N GLY A 53 22.34 -0.14 -2.92
CA GLY A 53 23.56 -0.07 -3.74
C GLY A 53 24.58 0.86 -3.09
N ARG A 54 25.81 0.37 -2.95
CA ARG A 54 26.96 0.99 -2.26
C ARG A 54 26.93 2.53 -2.30
N ARG A 55 26.88 3.20 -1.14
CA ARG A 55 27.25 4.62 -1.04
C ARG A 55 28.67 4.77 -1.61
N GLY A 56 28.83 5.59 -2.65
CA GLY A 56 30.15 6.00 -3.16
C GLY A 56 30.73 5.20 -4.33
N ARG A 57 29.95 4.44 -5.11
CA ARG A 57 30.39 4.01 -6.45
C ARG A 57 29.39 4.50 -7.49
N THR A 58 29.69 5.62 -8.13
CA THR A 58 29.03 6.00 -9.37
C THR A 58 29.29 4.90 -10.40
N SER A 59 28.23 4.22 -10.83
CA SER A 59 28.31 3.27 -11.93
C SER A 59 28.50 4.05 -13.23
N SER A 60 29.74 4.15 -13.71
CA SER A 60 30.01 4.63 -15.05
C SER A 60 29.46 3.62 -16.07
N SER A 61 28.45 4.07 -16.84
CA SER A 61 27.84 3.50 -18.07
C SER A 61 27.44 2.02 -18.04
N ASP A 62 26.20 1.60 -18.24
CA ASP A 62 25.10 2.17 -19.00
C ASP A 62 23.78 1.66 -18.39
N ASN A 63 23.13 2.53 -17.64
CA ASN A 63 21.69 2.50 -17.47
C ASN A 63 21.29 3.95 -17.27
N LYS A 64 21.06 4.59 -18.41
CA LYS A 64 20.33 5.84 -18.52
C LYS A 64 18.92 5.65 -17.96
N THR A 65 18.77 5.75 -16.64
CA THR A 65 17.56 6.31 -16.00
C THR A 65 18.00 7.02 -14.72
N THR A 66 18.68 8.12 -14.96
CA THR A 66 18.86 9.22 -14.01
C THR A 66 17.49 9.69 -13.52
N ASN A 67 17.28 9.70 -12.19
CA ASN A 67 16.52 10.74 -11.47
C ASN A 67 15.18 11.22 -12.07
N THR A 68 14.33 10.34 -12.59
CA THR A 68 12.93 10.68 -12.97
C THR A 68 11.90 10.01 -12.06
N ALA A 69 12.29 8.98 -11.30
CA ALA A 69 11.37 8.26 -10.42
C ALA A 69 11.00 9.03 -9.15
N THR A 70 11.88 9.89 -8.62
CA THR A 70 11.61 10.64 -7.38
C THR A 70 10.67 11.83 -7.60
N ASP A 71 10.78 12.52 -8.75
CA ASP A 71 9.86 13.61 -9.10
C ASP A 71 8.52 13.10 -9.68
N SER A 72 8.54 11.97 -10.40
CA SER A 72 7.30 11.30 -10.82
C SER A 72 6.54 10.73 -9.61
N SER A 73 7.25 10.17 -8.62
CA SER A 73 6.62 9.71 -7.38
C SER A 73 6.11 10.88 -6.54
N SER A 74 6.85 11.99 -6.42
CA SER A 74 6.40 13.16 -5.65
C SER A 74 5.19 13.86 -6.26
N SER A 75 5.15 14.00 -7.59
CA SER A 75 4.00 14.55 -8.31
C SER A 75 2.78 13.62 -8.23
N ARG A 76 3.00 12.30 -8.33
CA ARG A 76 1.93 11.32 -8.15
C ARG A 76 1.37 11.38 -6.73
N ILE A 77 2.23 11.41 -5.70
CA ILE A 77 1.83 11.55 -4.30
C ILE A 77 0.99 12.80 -4.11
N LYS A 78 1.44 13.97 -4.57
CA LYS A 78 0.66 15.23 -4.49
C LYS A 78 -0.70 15.13 -5.18
N SER A 79 -0.77 14.51 -6.36
CA SER A 79 -2.04 14.32 -7.07
C SER A 79 -3.00 13.39 -6.34
N LEU A 80 -2.46 12.35 -5.68
CA LEU A 80 -3.25 11.42 -4.86
C LEU A 80 -3.75 12.11 -3.59
N GLU A 81 -2.90 12.87 -2.91
CA GLU A 81 -3.27 13.68 -1.74
C GLU A 81 -4.38 14.67 -2.06
N LYS A 82 -4.28 15.36 -3.20
CA LYS A 82 -5.35 16.26 -3.68
C LYS A 82 -6.65 15.49 -3.92
N SER A 83 -6.60 14.36 -4.61
CA SER A 83 -7.79 13.54 -4.84
C SER A 83 -8.41 13.01 -3.54
N LEU A 84 -7.61 12.71 -2.52
CA LEU A 84 -8.11 12.30 -1.20
C LEU A 84 -8.80 13.47 -0.49
N ALA A 85 -8.25 14.68 -0.57
CA ALA A 85 -8.89 15.88 -0.03
C ALA A 85 -10.24 16.14 -0.71
N ASP A 86 -10.27 16.17 -2.05
CA ASP A 86 -11.50 16.39 -2.83
C ASP A 86 -12.58 15.33 -2.49
N LYS A 87 -12.18 14.07 -2.33
CA LYS A 87 -13.08 12.97 -1.95
C LYS A 87 -13.60 13.08 -0.52
N ASN A 88 -12.76 13.54 0.42
CA ASN A 88 -13.21 13.78 1.79
C ASN A 88 -14.21 14.93 1.87
N ASP A 89 -14.01 15.99 1.07
CA ASP A 89 -14.96 17.10 0.97
C ASP A 89 -16.30 16.61 0.39
N GLU A 90 -16.28 15.82 -0.68
CA GLU A 90 -17.47 15.17 -1.27
C GLU A 90 -18.21 14.30 -0.24
N ILE A 91 -17.48 13.47 0.52
CA ILE A 91 -18.06 12.64 1.58
C ILE A 91 -18.73 13.50 2.65
N SER A 92 -18.08 14.59 3.08
CA SER A 92 -18.64 15.48 4.11
C SER A 92 -19.93 16.17 3.64
N ALA A 93 -19.97 16.59 2.36
CA ALA A 93 -21.15 17.19 1.75
C ALA A 93 -22.31 16.18 1.68
N LEU A 94 -22.06 14.98 1.16
CA LEU A 94 -23.07 13.91 1.08
C LEU A 94 -23.58 13.50 2.47
N GLN A 95 -22.71 13.44 3.49
CA GLN A 95 -23.12 13.17 4.86
C GLN A 95 -24.06 14.26 5.42
N SER A 96 -23.80 15.53 5.10
CA SER A 96 -24.65 16.64 5.51
C SER A 96 -26.03 16.58 4.84
N GLU A 97 -26.06 16.22 3.55
CA GLU A 97 -27.31 16.04 2.80
C GLU A 97 -28.13 14.88 3.35
N ILE A 98 -27.51 13.72 3.58
CA ILE A 98 -28.16 12.56 4.20
C ILE A 98 -28.73 12.93 5.57
N LYS A 99 -28.01 13.72 6.37
CA LYS A 99 -28.48 14.19 7.68
C LYS A 99 -29.71 15.09 7.53
N ALA A 100 -29.72 16.00 6.55
CA ALA A 100 -30.85 16.88 6.27
C ALA A 100 -32.09 16.08 5.80
N LEU A 101 -31.92 15.18 4.83
CA LEU A 101 -32.99 14.30 4.34
C LEU A 101 -33.56 13.40 5.44
N ARG A 102 -32.71 12.87 6.34
CA ARG A 102 -33.19 12.12 7.50
C ARG A 102 -34.00 12.98 8.46
N ALA A 103 -33.65 14.26 8.62
CA ALA A 103 -34.41 15.17 9.47
C ALA A 103 -35.79 15.50 8.88
N THR A 104 -35.88 15.68 7.55
CA THR A 104 -37.17 15.90 6.87
C THR A 104 -38.06 14.67 6.98
N ILE A 105 -37.53 13.46 6.74
CA ILE A 105 -38.28 12.21 6.92
C ILE A 105 -38.82 12.09 8.35
N ARG A 106 -37.99 12.33 9.36
CA ARG A 106 -38.44 12.31 10.77
C ARG A 106 -39.56 13.31 11.05
N SER A 107 -39.55 14.47 10.41
CA SER A 107 -40.63 15.45 10.56
C SER A 107 -41.94 14.95 9.94
N PHE A 108 -41.87 14.32 8.76
CA PHE A 108 -43.04 13.71 8.12
C PHE A 108 -43.57 12.52 8.92
N GLU A 109 -42.70 11.67 9.45
CA GLU A 109 -43.09 10.55 10.32
C GLU A 109 -43.90 11.01 11.55
N LYS A 110 -43.48 12.12 12.17
CA LYS A 110 -44.24 12.73 13.28
C LYS A 110 -45.62 13.19 12.86
N ILE A 111 -45.74 13.82 11.70
CA ILE A 111 -47.02 14.27 11.16
C ILE A 111 -47.92 13.06 10.89
N CYS A 112 -47.41 12.04 10.19
CA CYS A 112 -48.16 10.81 9.92
C CYS A 112 -48.60 10.11 11.21
N SER A 113 -47.74 10.04 12.22
CA SER A 113 -48.08 9.50 13.54
C SER A 113 -49.22 10.28 14.19
N SER A 114 -49.17 11.62 14.15
CA SER A 114 -50.25 12.45 14.70
C SER A 114 -51.58 12.25 13.96
N ILE A 115 -51.55 12.15 12.63
CA ILE A 115 -52.73 11.86 11.82
C ILE A 115 -53.30 10.48 12.17
N SER A 116 -52.45 9.45 12.28
CA SER A 116 -52.87 8.11 12.67
C SER A 116 -53.51 8.08 14.07
N ALA A 117 -52.98 8.86 15.02
CA ALA A 117 -53.53 8.98 16.37
C ALA A 117 -54.89 9.69 16.39
N ILE A 118 -55.15 10.59 15.44
CA ILE A 118 -56.46 11.24 15.26
C ILE A 118 -57.44 10.25 14.64
N LEU A 119 -57.04 9.54 13.58
CA LEU A 119 -57.90 8.56 12.90
C LEU A 119 -58.33 7.42 13.84
N THR A 120 -57.43 6.95 14.70
CA THR A 120 -57.74 5.93 15.71
C THR A 120 -58.67 6.40 16.85
N LYS A 121 -58.86 7.72 17.01
CA LYS A 121 -59.78 8.31 17.99
C LYS A 121 -61.14 8.67 17.41
N VAL A 122 -61.33 8.56 16.09
CA VAL A 122 -62.65 8.71 15.49
C VAL A 122 -63.45 7.47 15.89
N PRO A 123 -64.53 7.57 16.69
CA PRO A 123 -65.35 6.42 16.99
C PRO A 123 -65.97 5.91 15.70
N ASP A 124 -65.95 4.59 15.51
CA ASP A 124 -66.68 3.89 14.46
C ASP A 124 -68.18 4.14 14.68
N ASN A 125 -68.67 5.28 14.22
CA ASN A 125 -70.10 5.55 14.13
C ASN A 125 -70.60 4.79 12.90
N LEU A 126 -70.92 3.51 13.13
CA LEU A 126 -71.85 2.73 12.33
C LEU A 126 -73.26 2.88 12.90
#